data_AF-A0A7S4KN19-F1
#
_entry.id   AF-A0A7S4KN19-F1
#
_cell.length_a   1.000
_cell.length_b   1.000
_cell.length_c   1.000
_cell.angle_alpha   90.00
_cell.angle_beta   90.00
_cell.angle_gamma   90.00
#
_symmetry.space_group_name_H-M   'P 1'
#
loop_
_entity.id
_entity.type
_entity.pdbx_description
1 polymer ?
#
loop_
_entity_poly.entity_id
_entity_poly.type
_entity_poly.pdbx_seq_one_letter_code
_entity_poly.pdbx_strand_id
1 'polypeptide(L)'
;SLSFSFSFSRSFSFFPFSFPFLLSASVSFSPPSLSPKLTTLLFPSNSFSPPSSSPSPLLPPYPSSSRKITIDPSMPQLEDNEENGDRLAEQQRKQEEDKNYTYREFKLVQLPIDLLTEGTTGPLSWITSGYVDIAVSSKFPIAHKIRSHCLSPDVEDDENENIPMKLDVTLRHLTAKPPVNPEELTYMQSASIWPVVAYINTNYTEIPLNLNMNLKLRAFDGAWYLEDADINTHLSEAFGVEIERKVQEQKQPRRLRELAFIGLDGLLRGMGYVAYCAFQLYI
;
A
#
# COMPACT_ATOMS: atom_id res chain seq x y z
N SER A 1 24.08 -14.83 63.74
CA SER A 1 23.39 -15.46 62.60
C SER A 1 23.95 -14.84 61.33
N LEU A 2 25.20 -15.16 61.00
CA LEU A 2 25.60 -16.06 59.89
C LEU A 2 25.11 -15.57 58.52
N SER A 3 25.98 -14.73 57.95
CA SER A 3 26.04 -14.34 56.54
C SER A 3 26.54 -15.53 55.71
N PHE A 4 25.93 -15.76 54.55
CA PHE A 4 26.46 -16.69 53.55
C PHE A 4 26.39 -16.03 52.17
N SER A 5 27.53 -15.53 51.73
CA SER A 5 27.80 -15.20 50.33
C SER A 5 28.00 -16.49 49.54
N PHE A 6 27.30 -16.64 48.42
CA PHE A 6 27.63 -17.66 47.42
C PHE A 6 28.13 -16.96 46.15
N SER A 7 29.44 -17.10 45.94
CA SER A 7 30.13 -16.79 44.70
C SER A 7 29.92 -17.94 43.73
N PHE A 8 29.40 -17.67 42.54
CA PHE A 8 29.40 -18.63 41.44
C PHE A 8 30.18 -18.05 40.26
N SER A 9 31.46 -18.43 40.22
CA SER A 9 32.35 -18.28 39.07
C SER A 9 31.84 -19.17 37.93
N ARG A 10 31.59 -18.59 36.75
CA ARG A 10 31.44 -19.36 35.52
C ARG A 10 32.36 -18.80 34.46
N SER A 11 33.49 -19.49 34.31
CA SER A 11 34.47 -19.32 33.24
C SER A 11 33.80 -19.52 31.88
N PHE A 12 33.84 -18.50 31.03
CA PHE A 12 33.56 -18.64 29.61
C PHE A 12 34.87 -18.99 28.90
N SER A 13 35.04 -20.27 28.58
CA SER A 13 36.12 -20.77 27.75
C SER A 13 35.90 -20.34 26.29
N PHE A 14 36.77 -19.48 25.80
CA PHE A 14 36.94 -19.12 24.40
C PHE A 14 37.30 -20.36 23.57
N PHE A 15 36.47 -20.70 22.58
CA PHE A 15 36.86 -21.57 21.47
C PHE A 15 37.27 -20.69 20.28
N PRO A 16 38.52 -20.76 19.79
CA PRO A 16 38.88 -20.13 18.52
C PRO A 16 38.49 -21.05 17.37
N PHE A 17 37.45 -20.68 16.61
CA PHE A 17 37.15 -21.30 15.32
C PHE A 17 38.17 -20.80 14.29
N SER A 18 39.17 -21.65 14.03
CA SER A 18 40.14 -21.47 12.96
C SER A 18 39.48 -21.85 11.62
N PHE A 19 39.25 -20.87 10.75
CA PHE A 19 38.90 -21.10 9.34
C PHE A 19 40.18 -21.00 8.51
N PRO A 20 40.60 -22.06 7.80
CA PRO A 20 41.71 -21.97 6.87
C PRO A 20 41.29 -21.26 5.59
N PHE A 21 42.16 -20.34 5.20
CA PHE A 21 42.19 -19.58 3.96
C PHE A 21 42.61 -20.50 2.78
N LEU A 22 42.30 -20.05 1.55
CA LEU A 22 42.77 -20.49 0.22
C LEU A 22 41.88 -21.51 -0.54
N LEU A 23 41.16 -21.02 -1.55
CA LEU A 23 41.68 -21.11 -2.93
C LEU A 23 41.03 -20.07 -3.85
N SER A 24 41.89 -19.33 -4.53
CA SER A 24 41.60 -18.45 -5.66
C SER A 24 41.07 -19.27 -6.84
N ALA A 25 39.92 -18.87 -7.40
CA ALA A 25 39.46 -19.30 -8.71
C ALA A 25 39.13 -18.04 -9.53
N SER A 26 40.10 -17.61 -10.35
CA SER A 26 39.92 -16.59 -11.37
C SER A 26 38.98 -17.12 -12.45
N VAL A 27 37.73 -16.65 -12.46
CA VAL A 27 36.84 -16.84 -13.62
C VAL A 27 37.21 -15.78 -14.66
N SER A 28 37.95 -16.23 -15.67
CA SER A 28 38.32 -15.45 -16.84
C SER A 28 37.08 -15.17 -17.68
N PHE A 29 36.73 -13.88 -17.79
CA PHE A 29 35.70 -13.37 -18.68
C PHE A 29 36.27 -13.32 -20.10
N SER A 30 35.89 -14.28 -20.94
CA SER A 30 36.20 -14.26 -22.38
C SER A 30 34.97 -13.78 -23.15
N PRO A 31 35.08 -12.70 -23.96
CA PRO A 31 33.97 -12.19 -24.76
C PRO A 31 33.83 -12.98 -26.07
N PRO A 32 32.62 -13.40 -26.49
CA PRO A 32 32.44 -13.89 -27.84
C PRO A 32 32.36 -12.74 -28.85
N SER A 33 33.27 -12.85 -29.81
CA SER A 33 33.49 -12.08 -31.03
C SER A 33 32.23 -11.70 -31.82
N LEU A 34 32.22 -10.44 -32.27
CA LEU A 34 31.45 -9.91 -33.40
C LEU A 34 31.72 -10.70 -34.70
N SER A 35 30.66 -11.03 -35.44
CA SER A 35 30.69 -11.01 -36.90
C SER A 35 29.37 -10.41 -37.43
N PRO A 36 29.40 -9.61 -38.52
CA PRO A 36 28.26 -8.81 -38.94
C PRO A 36 27.39 -9.57 -39.95
N LYS A 37 26.09 -9.67 -39.68
CA LYS A 37 25.08 -9.96 -40.71
C LYS A 37 24.15 -8.77 -40.83
N LEU A 38 24.34 -8.03 -41.93
CA LEU A 38 23.43 -7.05 -42.49
C LEU A 38 22.05 -7.68 -42.72
N THR A 39 21.01 -7.12 -42.11
CA THR A 39 19.63 -7.27 -42.60
C THR A 39 18.91 -5.94 -42.41
N THR A 40 18.62 -5.35 -43.57
CA THR A 40 17.98 -4.07 -43.83
C THR A 40 16.58 -4.02 -43.23
N LEU A 41 16.32 -3.06 -42.34
CA LEU A 41 14.98 -2.70 -41.89
C LEU A 41 14.32 -1.79 -42.93
N LEU A 42 13.25 -2.29 -43.53
CA LEU A 42 12.28 -1.56 -44.33
C LEU A 42 11.37 -0.75 -43.41
N PHE A 43 11.41 0.57 -43.53
CA PHE A 43 10.39 1.47 -43.00
C PHE A 43 9.22 1.56 -43.99
N PRO A 44 7.96 1.40 -43.58
CA PRO A 44 6.85 1.88 -44.38
C PRO A 44 6.64 3.37 -44.10
N SER A 45 6.89 4.16 -45.13
CA SER A 45 6.42 5.53 -45.30
C SER A 45 4.89 5.56 -45.32
N ASN A 46 4.27 6.42 -44.51
CA ASN A 46 3.08 7.12 -45.00
C ASN A 46 2.98 8.52 -44.42
N SER A 47 2.83 9.43 -45.36
CA SER A 47 2.76 10.88 -45.29
C SER A 47 1.50 11.37 -44.59
N PHE A 48 1.64 12.34 -43.68
CA PHE A 48 0.51 13.18 -43.27
C PHE A 48 0.91 14.65 -43.44
N SER A 49 0.26 15.30 -44.42
CA SER A 49 0.41 16.71 -44.77
C SER A 49 -0.30 17.62 -43.76
N PRO A 50 0.14 18.87 -43.58
CA PRO A 50 -0.53 19.83 -42.71
C PRO A 50 -1.63 20.59 -43.46
N PRO A 51 -2.75 20.99 -42.81
CA PRO A 51 -3.66 21.95 -43.40
C PRO A 51 -3.29 23.40 -43.07
N SER A 52 -3.52 24.21 -44.08
CA SER A 52 -3.25 25.63 -44.28
C SER A 52 -4.11 26.59 -43.47
N SER A 53 -3.58 27.80 -43.34
CA SER A 53 -4.12 29.06 -42.81
C SER A 53 -5.35 29.66 -43.52
N SER A 54 -6.22 30.33 -42.75
CA SER A 54 -6.79 31.71 -42.90
C SER A 54 -8.27 31.82 -42.43
N PRO A 55 -8.88 33.01 -42.25
CA PRO A 55 -8.64 33.99 -41.17
C PRO A 55 -9.93 34.36 -40.36
N SER A 56 -9.74 35.07 -39.23
CA SER A 56 -10.71 35.65 -38.27
C SER A 56 -11.80 36.56 -38.90
N PRO A 57 -12.88 37.03 -38.19
CA PRO A 57 -12.74 38.02 -37.08
C PRO A 57 -13.89 38.15 -36.02
N LEU A 58 -13.63 39.03 -35.04
CA LEU A 58 -14.53 39.84 -34.19
C LEU A 58 -14.95 39.31 -32.80
N LEU A 59 -14.23 39.78 -31.77
CA LEU A 59 -14.72 39.96 -30.40
C LEU A 59 -15.02 41.45 -30.15
N PRO A 60 -16.15 41.82 -29.51
CA PRO A 60 -16.35 43.15 -28.92
C PRO A 60 -15.75 43.25 -27.50
N PRO A 61 -15.62 44.46 -26.95
CA PRO A 61 -14.57 44.81 -25.98
C PRO A 61 -14.97 44.56 -24.52
N TYR A 62 -13.96 44.29 -23.70
CA TYR A 62 -14.03 44.43 -22.24
C TYR A 62 -14.28 45.89 -21.85
N PRO A 63 -15.18 46.18 -20.90
CA PRO A 63 -15.14 47.42 -20.15
C PRO A 63 -14.33 47.23 -18.85
N SER A 64 -13.13 47.80 -18.85
CA SER A 64 -12.48 48.27 -17.63
C SER A 64 -13.28 49.45 -17.08
N SER A 65 -13.87 49.30 -15.89
CA SER A 65 -14.41 50.43 -15.13
C SER A 65 -13.78 50.44 -13.75
N SER A 66 -12.80 51.34 -13.62
CA SER A 66 -12.31 51.84 -12.34
C SER A 66 -13.46 52.37 -11.51
N ARG A 67 -13.70 51.79 -10.34
CA ARG A 67 -14.45 52.45 -9.27
C ARG A 67 -13.55 52.54 -8.04
N LYS A 68 -13.11 53.77 -7.80
CA LYS A 68 -12.38 54.24 -6.62
C LYS A 68 -13.28 54.04 -5.40
N ILE A 69 -12.95 53.09 -4.54
CA ILE A 69 -13.61 52.94 -3.24
C ILE A 69 -12.76 53.72 -2.22
N THR A 70 -13.30 54.84 -1.77
CA THR A 70 -12.80 55.62 -0.64
C THR A 70 -12.90 54.75 0.61
N ILE A 71 -11.77 54.52 1.27
CA ILE A 71 -11.67 53.78 2.53
C ILE A 71 -11.97 54.78 3.66
N ASP A 72 -13.11 54.61 4.34
CA ASP A 72 -13.36 55.24 5.64
C ASP A 72 -12.71 54.37 6.74
N PRO A 73 -11.90 54.94 7.66
CA PRO A 73 -11.20 54.18 8.68
C PRO A 73 -12.02 54.15 9.98
N SER A 74 -13.02 53.27 10.07
CA SER A 74 -13.69 52.98 11.34
C SER A 74 -14.57 51.75 11.26
N MET A 75 -13.95 50.56 11.31
CA MET A 75 -14.68 49.34 11.70
C MET A 75 -13.77 48.44 12.56
N PRO A 76 -14.24 47.99 13.74
CA PRO A 76 -13.48 47.10 14.62
C PRO A 76 -13.35 45.71 13.99
N GLN A 77 -12.17 45.11 14.14
CA GLN A 77 -11.82 43.77 13.67
C GLN A 77 -12.80 42.74 14.25
N LEU A 78 -13.52 42.04 13.39
CA LEU A 78 -14.29 40.83 13.67
C LEU A 78 -13.61 39.67 12.93
N GLU A 79 -12.41 39.32 13.34
CA GLU A 79 -11.77 38.05 12.98
C GLU A 79 -11.59 37.32 14.30
N ASP A 80 -12.30 36.20 14.49
CA ASP A 80 -12.09 35.13 15.51
C ASP A 80 -13.38 34.33 15.80
N ASN A 81 -14.57 34.81 15.41
CA ASN A 81 -15.85 34.13 15.72
C ASN A 81 -16.40 33.21 14.62
N GLU A 82 -15.98 33.37 13.36
CA GLU A 82 -16.52 32.59 12.24
C GLU A 82 -15.96 31.15 12.19
N GLU A 83 -14.67 30.95 12.47
CA GLU A 83 -14.04 29.62 12.46
C GLU A 83 -14.63 28.68 13.54
N ASN A 84 -15.08 29.24 14.66
CA ASN A 84 -15.66 28.47 15.75
C ASN A 84 -17.13 28.05 15.45
N GLY A 85 -17.88 28.91 14.73
CA GLY A 85 -19.23 28.60 14.26
C GLY A 85 -19.24 27.49 13.21
N ASP A 86 -18.31 27.53 12.26
CA ASP A 86 -18.19 26.50 11.21
C ASP A 86 -17.82 25.13 11.79
N ARG A 87 -16.93 25.08 12.78
CA ARG A 87 -16.56 23.83 13.49
C ARG A 87 -17.72 23.22 14.27
N LEU A 88 -18.54 24.06 14.92
CA LEU A 88 -19.74 23.62 15.65
C LEU A 88 -20.82 23.09 14.69
N ALA A 89 -21.05 23.77 13.57
CA ALA A 89 -21.98 23.33 12.54
C ALA A 89 -21.52 22.01 11.88
N GLU A 90 -20.22 21.86 11.63
CA GLU A 90 -19.64 20.62 11.09
C GLU A 90 -19.74 19.44 12.07
N GLN A 91 -19.50 19.68 13.36
CA GLN A 91 -19.69 18.65 14.39
C GLN A 91 -21.16 18.24 14.51
N GLN A 92 -22.09 19.19 14.43
CA GLN A 92 -23.53 18.91 14.46
C GLN A 92 -23.98 18.10 13.23
N ARG A 93 -23.50 18.46 12.02
CA ARG A 93 -23.78 17.68 10.80
C ARG A 93 -23.25 16.25 10.90
N LYS A 94 -22.01 16.06 11.37
CA LYS A 94 -21.43 14.73 11.58
C LYS A 94 -22.23 13.91 12.59
N GLN A 95 -22.67 14.53 13.69
CA GLN A 95 -23.51 13.87 14.68
C GLN A 95 -24.90 13.49 14.13
N GLU A 96 -25.48 14.31 13.26
CA GLU A 96 -26.76 14.00 12.60
C GLU A 96 -26.61 12.91 11.54
N GLU A 97 -25.52 12.93 10.78
CA GLU A 97 -25.18 11.84 9.85
C GLU A 97 -24.97 10.52 10.60
N ASP A 98 -24.22 10.52 11.70
CA ASP A 98 -23.99 9.31 12.51
C ASP A 98 -25.29 8.74 13.10
N LYS A 99 -26.30 9.56 13.40
CA LYS A 99 -27.64 9.08 13.83
C LYS A 99 -28.37 8.32 12.72
N ASN A 100 -28.01 8.52 11.46
CA ASN A 100 -28.65 7.88 10.32
C ASN A 100 -28.05 6.51 9.96
N TYR A 101 -26.93 6.16 10.58
CA TYR A 101 -26.26 4.87 10.36
C TYR A 101 -26.34 4.00 11.61
N THR A 102 -26.55 2.71 11.39
CA THR A 102 -26.40 1.69 12.42
C THR A 102 -25.10 0.96 12.19
N TYR A 103 -24.25 0.96 13.21
CA TYR A 103 -23.00 0.22 13.19
C TYR A 103 -23.24 -1.25 13.55
N ARG A 104 -22.63 -2.14 12.77
CA ARG A 104 -22.73 -3.59 12.95
C ARG A 104 -21.34 -4.19 12.93
N GLU A 105 -21.09 -5.04 13.92
CA GLU A 105 -19.87 -5.84 14.00
C GLU A 105 -20.21 -7.31 13.88
N PHE A 106 -19.36 -8.01 13.15
CA PHE A 106 -19.46 -9.44 12.96
C PHE A 106 -18.06 -10.04 13.05
N LYS A 107 -17.92 -11.08 13.87
CA LYS A 107 -16.63 -11.72 14.10
C LYS A 107 -16.70 -13.20 13.74
N LEU A 108 -15.80 -13.60 12.86
CA LEU A 108 -15.51 -15.00 12.54
C LEU A 108 -14.13 -15.34 13.09
N VAL A 109 -14.01 -16.49 13.74
CA VAL A 109 -12.76 -16.97 14.31
C VAL A 109 -12.51 -18.36 13.77
N GLN A 110 -11.26 -18.64 13.40
CA GLN A 110 -10.79 -19.95 12.96
C GLN A 110 -11.53 -20.48 11.72
N LEU A 111 -11.86 -19.59 10.79
CA LEU A 111 -12.41 -19.97 9.51
C LEU A 111 -11.28 -20.58 8.64
N PRO A 112 -11.46 -21.74 8.01
CA PRO A 112 -10.52 -22.21 6.99
C PRO A 112 -10.44 -21.21 5.85
N ILE A 113 -9.23 -20.86 5.43
CA ILE A 113 -9.06 -19.82 4.40
C ILE A 113 -9.60 -20.26 3.03
N ASP A 114 -9.69 -21.56 2.78
CA ASP A 114 -10.17 -22.13 1.52
C ASP A 114 -11.56 -21.58 1.13
N LEU A 115 -12.42 -21.30 2.12
CA LEU A 115 -13.76 -20.74 1.93
C LEU A 115 -13.77 -19.29 1.42
N LEU A 116 -12.68 -18.55 1.63
CA LEU A 116 -12.50 -17.21 1.08
C LEU A 116 -11.76 -17.23 -0.25
N THR A 117 -11.00 -18.29 -0.54
CA THR A 117 -10.23 -18.39 -1.78
C THR A 117 -11.12 -18.69 -2.98
N GLU A 118 -12.25 -19.37 -2.77
CA GLU A 118 -13.21 -19.70 -3.81
C GLU A 118 -13.85 -18.42 -4.39
N GLY A 119 -13.75 -18.24 -5.71
CA GLY A 119 -14.30 -17.06 -6.40
C GLY A 119 -13.53 -15.76 -6.19
N THR A 120 -12.33 -15.80 -5.59
CA THR A 120 -11.46 -14.62 -5.46
C THR A 120 -10.32 -14.63 -6.47
N THR A 121 -9.80 -13.44 -6.76
CA THR A 121 -8.72 -13.24 -7.71
C THR A 121 -7.51 -12.61 -7.02
N GLY A 122 -6.30 -12.80 -7.56
CA GLY A 122 -5.08 -12.20 -7.02
C GLY A 122 -4.46 -12.96 -5.84
N PRO A 123 -3.72 -12.27 -4.95
CA PRO A 123 -2.91 -12.90 -3.89
C PRO A 123 -3.67 -13.77 -2.89
N LEU A 124 -4.96 -13.49 -2.70
CA LEU A 124 -5.80 -14.27 -1.81
C LEU A 124 -5.94 -15.70 -2.35
N SER A 125 -6.15 -15.86 -3.65
CA SER A 125 -6.24 -17.14 -4.36
C SER A 125 -4.96 -17.99 -4.30
N TRP A 126 -3.80 -17.39 -4.04
CA TRP A 126 -2.52 -18.11 -3.97
C TRP A 126 -2.31 -18.84 -2.66
N ILE A 127 -3.12 -18.53 -1.65
CA ILE A 127 -3.02 -19.15 -0.34
C ILE A 127 -3.73 -20.50 -0.43
N THR A 128 -2.99 -21.58 -0.18
CA THR A 128 -3.48 -22.94 -0.34
C THR A 128 -3.97 -23.58 0.95
N SER A 129 -3.59 -23.02 2.10
CA SER A 129 -4.08 -23.49 3.40
C SER A 129 -3.85 -22.44 4.48
N GLY A 130 -4.65 -22.50 5.52
CA GLY A 130 -4.49 -21.69 6.73
C GLY A 130 -5.81 -21.44 7.43
N TYR A 131 -5.75 -20.68 8.50
CA TYR A 131 -6.92 -20.20 9.22
C TYR A 131 -6.96 -18.69 9.18
N VAL A 132 -8.16 -18.14 9.17
CA VAL A 132 -8.40 -16.70 9.18
C VAL A 132 -9.37 -16.35 10.30
N ASP A 133 -9.00 -15.30 11.04
CA ASP A 133 -9.90 -14.61 11.94
C ASP A 133 -10.27 -13.29 11.30
N ILE A 134 -11.56 -12.99 11.24
CA ILE A 134 -12.09 -11.79 10.60
C ILE A 134 -12.96 -11.07 11.62
N ALA A 135 -12.65 -9.81 11.88
CA ALA A 135 -13.56 -8.88 12.54
C ALA A 135 -14.02 -7.86 11.51
N VAL A 136 -15.28 -7.97 11.09
CA VAL A 136 -15.92 -7.05 10.15
C VAL A 136 -16.66 -5.99 10.95
N SER A 137 -16.46 -4.74 10.56
CA SER A 137 -17.16 -3.57 11.06
C SER A 137 -17.76 -2.80 9.89
N SER A 138 -19.08 -2.62 9.88
CA SER A 138 -19.78 -1.95 8.77
C SER A 138 -20.81 -0.97 9.30
N LYS A 139 -20.94 0.16 8.59
CA LYS A 139 -21.96 1.19 8.85
C LYS A 139 -23.08 1.04 7.84
N PHE A 140 -24.25 0.60 8.27
CA PHE A 140 -25.42 0.44 7.40
C PHE A 140 -26.40 1.60 7.57
N PRO A 141 -27.01 2.12 6.50
CA PRO A 141 -28.07 3.13 6.61
C PRO A 141 -29.31 2.54 7.29
N ILE A 142 -30.05 3.36 8.04
CA ILE A 142 -31.29 2.93 8.70
C ILE A 142 -32.39 2.69 7.65
N ALA A 143 -33.25 1.69 7.90
CA ALA A 143 -34.30 1.21 6.99
C ALA A 143 -35.20 2.27 6.35
N HIS A 144 -35.44 3.41 7.02
CA HIS A 144 -36.25 4.49 6.46
C HIS A 144 -35.59 5.15 5.23
N LYS A 145 -34.25 5.18 5.18
CA LYS A 145 -33.45 5.67 4.05
C LYS A 145 -33.35 4.63 2.92
N ILE A 146 -33.26 3.35 3.28
CA ILE A 146 -33.27 2.23 2.32
C ILE A 146 -34.57 2.25 1.51
N ARG A 147 -35.72 2.45 2.18
CA ARG A 147 -37.04 2.43 1.53
C ARG A 147 -37.23 3.58 0.55
N SER A 148 -36.74 4.79 0.83
CA SER A 148 -36.81 5.87 -0.15
C SER A 148 -36.01 5.57 -1.41
N HIS A 149 -34.90 4.84 -1.27
CA HIS A 149 -34.01 4.52 -2.39
C HIS A 149 -34.55 3.38 -3.27
N CYS A 150 -35.02 2.28 -2.67
CA CYS A 150 -35.57 1.14 -3.42
C CYS A 150 -36.86 1.47 -4.22
N LEU A 151 -37.54 2.59 -3.91
CA LEU A 151 -38.78 3.02 -4.58
C LEU A 151 -38.56 3.97 -5.77
N SER A 152 -37.32 4.41 -6.04
CA SER A 152 -36.97 5.23 -7.21
C SER A 152 -35.77 4.65 -7.96
N PRO A 153 -35.97 3.58 -8.76
CA PRO A 153 -34.88 2.87 -9.47
C PRO A 153 -34.27 3.67 -10.64
N ASP A 154 -34.83 4.83 -10.99
CA ASP A 154 -34.42 5.63 -12.15
C ASP A 154 -33.36 6.71 -11.83
N VAL A 155 -32.85 6.76 -10.59
CA VAL A 155 -31.78 7.68 -10.20
C VAL A 155 -30.43 7.04 -10.51
N GLU A 156 -29.62 7.68 -11.35
CA GLU A 156 -28.25 7.25 -11.64
C GLU A 156 -27.45 7.10 -10.34
N ASP A 157 -26.55 6.11 -10.30
CA ASP A 157 -25.72 5.74 -9.14
C ASP A 157 -25.20 6.97 -8.36
N ASP A 158 -25.85 7.31 -7.26
CA ASP A 158 -25.30 8.27 -6.31
C ASP A 158 -24.04 7.62 -5.70
N GLU A 159 -22.85 8.06 -6.11
CA GLU A 159 -21.56 7.62 -5.54
C GLU A 159 -21.48 7.84 -4.01
N ASN A 160 -22.41 8.61 -3.46
CA ASN A 160 -22.57 8.92 -2.05
C ASN A 160 -23.17 7.76 -1.23
N GLU A 161 -23.69 6.68 -1.85
CA GLU A 161 -24.30 5.55 -1.15
C GLU A 161 -23.42 4.30 -1.09
N ASN A 162 -22.15 4.54 -0.74
CA ASN A 162 -21.22 3.48 -0.39
C ASN A 162 -21.33 3.14 1.09
N ILE A 163 -21.41 1.84 1.39
CA ILE A 163 -21.26 1.27 2.72
C ILE A 163 -19.75 1.08 2.95
N PRO A 164 -19.12 1.89 3.82
CA PRO A 164 -17.75 1.62 4.24
C PRO A 164 -17.74 0.39 5.14
N MET A 165 -16.99 -0.62 4.71
CA MET A 165 -16.74 -1.85 5.46
C MET A 165 -15.25 -1.93 5.78
N LYS A 166 -14.95 -2.04 7.07
CA LYS A 166 -13.60 -2.25 7.57
C LYS A 166 -13.49 -3.67 8.11
N LEU A 167 -12.51 -4.44 7.63
CA LEU A 167 -12.23 -5.80 8.05
C LEU A 167 -10.83 -5.85 8.66
N ASP A 168 -10.77 -6.19 9.94
CA ASP A 168 -9.52 -6.51 10.62
C ASP A 168 -9.33 -8.03 10.52
N VAL A 169 -8.39 -8.44 9.66
CA VAL A 169 -8.16 -9.83 9.30
C VAL A 169 -6.83 -10.30 9.88
N THR A 170 -6.83 -11.40 10.61
CA THR A 170 -5.61 -12.05 11.09
C THR A 170 -5.50 -13.41 10.45
N LEU A 171 -4.48 -13.58 9.61
CA LEU A 171 -4.20 -14.85 8.96
C LEU A 171 -3.22 -15.67 9.80
N ARG A 172 -3.46 -16.97 9.97
CA ARG A 172 -2.63 -17.87 10.77
C ARG A 172 -2.30 -19.15 10.03
N HIS A 173 -1.08 -19.66 10.23
CA HIS A 173 -0.59 -20.93 9.68
C HIS A 173 -0.76 -21.02 8.15
N LEU A 174 -0.31 -19.96 7.46
CA LEU A 174 -0.49 -19.84 6.02
C LEU A 174 0.50 -20.67 5.22
N THR A 175 0.04 -21.17 4.07
CA THR A 175 0.91 -21.62 2.99
C THR A 175 0.45 -21.03 1.68
N ALA A 176 1.37 -20.56 0.84
CA ALA A 176 1.05 -19.99 -0.47
C ALA A 176 1.85 -20.65 -1.59
N LYS A 177 1.21 -20.82 -2.74
CA LYS A 177 1.82 -21.29 -3.98
C LYS A 177 1.56 -20.28 -5.09
N PRO A 178 2.53 -20.07 -6.00
CA PRO A 178 2.32 -19.17 -7.13
C PRO A 178 1.15 -19.66 -8.01
N PRO A 179 0.44 -18.75 -8.69
CA PRO A 179 -0.60 -19.13 -9.64
C PRO A 179 -0.01 -19.87 -10.83
N VAL A 180 -0.75 -20.86 -11.35
CA VAL A 180 -0.32 -21.66 -12.51
C VAL A 180 -0.42 -20.83 -13.80
N ASN A 181 -1.43 -19.96 -13.91
CA ASN A 181 -1.67 -19.09 -15.07
C ASN A 181 -1.77 -17.61 -14.62
N PRO A 182 -0.73 -16.78 -14.84
CA PRO A 182 -0.72 -15.39 -14.39
C PRO A 182 -1.43 -14.39 -15.33
N GLU A 183 -1.99 -14.84 -16.46
CA GLU A 183 -2.49 -13.95 -17.54
C GLU A 183 -3.87 -13.31 -17.28
N GLU A 184 -4.65 -13.79 -16.30
CA GLU A 184 -6.02 -13.28 -16.05
C GLU A 184 -6.09 -12.13 -15.02
N LEU A 185 -4.96 -11.53 -14.63
CA LEU A 185 -4.91 -10.63 -13.46
C LEU A 185 -4.62 -9.17 -13.82
N THR A 186 -5.66 -8.33 -13.77
CA THR A 186 -5.56 -6.87 -13.92
C THR A 186 -5.10 -6.14 -12.63
N TYR A 187 -4.99 -6.81 -11.49
CA TYR A 187 -4.80 -6.13 -10.19
C TYR A 187 -3.35 -6.09 -9.65
N MET A 188 -2.46 -6.94 -10.14
CA MET A 188 -1.04 -6.92 -9.73
C MET A 188 -0.15 -7.17 -10.94
N GLN A 189 0.80 -6.27 -11.18
CA GLN A 189 1.85 -6.52 -12.16
C GLN A 189 2.51 -7.86 -11.86
N SER A 190 2.67 -8.74 -12.86
CA SER A 190 3.20 -10.11 -12.69
C SER A 190 4.54 -10.17 -11.94
N ALA A 191 5.27 -9.06 -11.87
CA ALA A 191 6.51 -8.88 -11.11
C ALA A 191 6.35 -8.99 -9.57
N SER A 192 5.16 -8.75 -9.00
CA SER A 192 4.93 -8.78 -7.55
C SER A 192 4.49 -10.15 -7.02
N ILE A 193 4.31 -11.16 -7.88
CA ILE A 193 3.88 -12.51 -7.48
C ILE A 193 4.88 -13.15 -6.51
N TRP A 194 6.14 -13.30 -6.92
CA TRP A 194 7.15 -14.01 -6.12
C TRP A 194 7.44 -13.36 -4.76
N PRO A 195 7.62 -12.03 -4.67
CA PRO A 195 7.80 -11.39 -3.37
C PRO A 195 6.64 -11.61 -2.41
N VAL A 196 5.40 -11.60 -2.92
CA VAL A 196 4.20 -11.84 -2.10
C VAL A 196 4.14 -13.29 -1.60
N VAL A 197 4.34 -14.26 -2.48
CA VAL A 197 4.36 -15.68 -2.08
C VAL A 197 5.47 -15.95 -1.06
N ALA A 198 6.66 -15.38 -1.28
CA ALA A 198 7.77 -15.49 -0.32
C ALA A 198 7.45 -14.81 1.02
N TYR A 199 6.80 -13.64 0.99
CA TYR A 199 6.35 -12.94 2.19
C TYR A 199 5.39 -13.80 3.02
N ILE A 200 4.38 -14.38 2.37
CA ILE A 200 3.37 -15.21 3.06
C ILE A 200 4.03 -16.44 3.69
N ASN A 201 4.89 -17.13 2.94
CA ASN A 201 5.56 -18.33 3.43
C ASN A 201 6.62 -18.04 4.50
N THR A 202 7.24 -16.85 4.52
CA THR A 202 8.19 -16.47 5.57
C THR A 202 7.49 -16.04 6.86
N ASN A 203 6.35 -15.34 6.76
CA ASN A 203 5.53 -14.89 7.88
C ASN A 203 4.33 -15.82 8.14
N TYR A 204 4.54 -17.13 8.02
CA TYR A 204 3.46 -18.13 8.00
C TYR A 204 2.66 -18.22 9.32
N THR A 205 3.20 -17.76 10.45
CA THR A 205 2.56 -17.91 11.77
C THR A 205 1.37 -16.99 11.96
N GLU A 206 1.55 -15.71 11.64
CA GLU A 206 0.55 -14.66 11.85
C GLU A 206 0.82 -13.49 10.91
N ILE A 207 -0.19 -13.10 10.12
CA ILE A 207 -0.15 -11.89 9.31
C ILE A 207 -1.40 -11.05 9.61
N PRO A 208 -1.24 -9.90 10.30
CA PRO A 208 -2.34 -8.98 10.54
C PRO A 208 -2.52 -8.04 9.34
N LEU A 209 -3.76 -7.96 8.85
CA LEU A 209 -4.18 -7.16 7.71
C LEU A 209 -5.35 -6.27 8.11
N ASN A 210 -5.32 -5.02 7.67
CA ASN A 210 -6.42 -4.08 7.86
C ASN A 210 -6.97 -3.78 6.47
N LEU A 211 -8.12 -4.35 6.14
CA LEU A 211 -8.76 -4.19 4.84
C LEU A 211 -9.87 -3.15 4.97
N ASN A 212 -9.86 -2.17 4.09
CA ASN A 212 -10.92 -1.18 3.97
C ASN A 212 -11.51 -1.31 2.58
N MET A 213 -12.82 -1.47 2.49
CA MET A 213 -13.53 -1.60 1.23
C MET A 213 -14.85 -0.85 1.29
N ASN A 214 -15.22 -0.25 0.17
CA ASN A 214 -16.45 0.53 0.02
C ASN A 214 -17.35 -0.23 -0.93
N LEU A 215 -18.50 -0.68 -0.43
CA LEU A 215 -19.47 -1.46 -1.21
C LEU A 215 -20.68 -0.59 -1.55
N LYS A 216 -21.18 -0.69 -2.78
CA LYS A 216 -22.41 0.04 -3.15
C LYS A 216 -23.61 -0.56 -2.44
N LEU A 217 -24.52 0.25 -1.88
CA LEU A 217 -25.73 -0.26 -1.23
C LEU A 217 -26.59 -1.11 -2.19
N ARG A 218 -26.69 -0.68 -3.46
CA ARG A 218 -27.43 -1.40 -4.50
C ARG A 218 -26.92 -2.82 -4.76
N ALA A 219 -25.63 -3.09 -4.52
CA ALA A 219 -25.05 -4.42 -4.77
C ALA A 219 -25.64 -5.48 -3.82
N PHE A 220 -26.27 -5.05 -2.72
CA PHE A 220 -26.95 -5.94 -1.78
C PHE A 220 -28.42 -6.20 -2.14
N ASP A 221 -29.01 -5.46 -3.10
CA ASP A 221 -30.42 -5.64 -3.46
C ASP A 221 -30.60 -6.92 -4.27
N GLY A 222 -31.29 -7.90 -3.68
CA GLY A 222 -31.49 -9.22 -4.28
C GLY A 222 -30.25 -10.11 -4.29
N ALA A 223 -29.16 -9.74 -3.62
CA ALA A 223 -28.00 -10.61 -3.43
C ALA A 223 -28.28 -11.67 -2.37
N TRP A 224 -28.03 -12.94 -2.70
CA TRP A 224 -28.16 -14.06 -1.76
C TRP A 224 -26.80 -14.57 -1.30
N TYR A 225 -25.78 -14.39 -2.13
CA TYR A 225 -24.39 -14.80 -1.88
C TYR A 225 -23.46 -13.58 -1.80
N LEU A 226 -22.29 -13.76 -1.19
CA LEU A 226 -21.27 -12.70 -1.10
C LEU A 226 -20.71 -12.34 -2.49
N GLU A 227 -20.65 -13.33 -3.39
CA GLU A 227 -20.16 -13.14 -4.75
C GLU A 227 -21.07 -12.22 -5.57
N ASP A 228 -22.40 -12.37 -5.45
CA ASP A 228 -23.39 -11.51 -6.12
C ASP A 228 -23.32 -10.05 -5.66
N ALA A 229 -22.83 -9.81 -4.43
CA ALA A 229 -22.71 -8.48 -3.84
C ALA A 229 -21.36 -7.78 -4.14
N ASP A 230 -20.59 -8.29 -5.11
CA ASP A 230 -19.24 -7.82 -5.47
C ASP A 230 -18.24 -7.79 -4.29
N ILE A 231 -18.52 -8.50 -3.19
CA ILE A 231 -17.67 -8.50 -2.00
C ILE A 231 -16.32 -9.12 -2.31
N ASN A 232 -16.28 -10.23 -3.05
CA ASN A 232 -15.04 -10.94 -3.37
C ASN A 232 -14.08 -10.08 -4.18
N THR A 233 -14.59 -9.29 -5.13
CA THR A 233 -13.79 -8.37 -5.96
C THR A 233 -13.12 -7.30 -5.10
N HIS A 234 -13.91 -6.59 -4.29
CA HIS A 234 -13.39 -5.54 -3.42
C HIS A 234 -12.50 -6.08 -2.29
N LEU A 235 -12.80 -7.29 -1.78
CA LEU A 235 -11.98 -7.96 -0.79
C LEU A 235 -10.61 -8.32 -1.37
N SER A 236 -10.59 -8.89 -2.57
CA SER A 236 -9.37 -9.25 -3.30
C SER A 236 -8.49 -8.04 -3.58
N GLU A 237 -9.10 -6.94 -4.00
CA GLU A 237 -8.42 -5.66 -4.23
C GLU A 237 -7.79 -5.12 -2.94
N ALA A 238 -8.59 -4.96 -1.88
CA ALA A 238 -8.10 -4.46 -0.60
C ALA A 238 -6.99 -5.34 -0.02
N PHE A 239 -7.14 -6.67 -0.16
CA PHE A 239 -6.14 -7.64 0.26
C PHE A 239 -4.84 -7.50 -0.50
N GLY A 240 -4.90 -7.38 -1.83
CA GLY A 240 -3.72 -7.21 -2.68
C GLY A 240 -2.91 -5.97 -2.30
N VAL A 241 -3.58 -4.83 -2.12
CA VAL A 241 -2.95 -3.57 -1.71
C VAL A 241 -2.29 -3.69 -0.34
N GLU A 242 -3.00 -4.25 0.64
CA GLU A 242 -2.47 -4.37 2.00
C GLU A 242 -1.30 -5.36 2.08
N ILE A 243 -1.37 -6.49 1.36
CA ILE A 243 -0.26 -7.45 1.28
C ILE A 243 0.95 -6.85 0.59
N GLU A 244 0.77 -6.12 -0.51
CA GLU A 244 1.87 -5.45 -1.17
C GLU A 244 2.54 -4.44 -0.23
N ARG A 245 1.74 -3.65 0.50
CA ARG A 245 2.24 -2.71 1.51
C ARG A 245 3.10 -3.45 2.56
N LYS A 246 2.64 -4.59 3.08
CA LYS A 246 3.38 -5.41 4.04
C LYS A 246 4.68 -5.98 3.47
N VAL A 247 4.66 -6.40 2.21
CA VAL A 247 5.86 -6.91 1.50
C VAL A 247 6.88 -5.79 1.32
N GLN A 248 6.45 -4.61 0.93
CA GLN A 248 7.30 -3.43 0.78
C GLN A 248 7.89 -3.01 2.14
N GLU A 249 7.10 -3.05 3.22
CA GLU A 249 7.58 -2.80 4.59
C GLU A 249 8.66 -3.79 5.02
N GLN A 250 8.54 -5.08 4.68
CA GLN A 250 9.58 -6.07 4.98
C GLN A 250 10.85 -5.84 4.14
N LYS A 251 10.71 -5.40 2.90
CA LYS A 251 11.84 -5.07 2.01
C LYS A 251 12.59 -3.81 2.42
N GLN A 252 11.99 -2.92 3.19
CA GLN A 252 12.58 -1.68 3.69
C GLN A 252 13.04 -1.88 5.14
N PRO A 253 14.18 -2.56 5.40
CA PRO A 253 14.74 -2.59 6.74
C PRO A 253 15.04 -1.15 7.18
N ARG A 254 14.26 -0.69 8.17
CA ARG A 254 14.23 0.70 8.64
C ARG A 254 15.60 1.29 8.97
N ARG A 255 16.60 0.43 9.25
CA ARG A 255 17.94 0.81 9.70
C ARG A 255 19.06 0.62 8.69
N LEU A 256 18.78 0.24 7.43
CA LEU A 256 19.87 0.01 6.46
C LEU A 256 20.71 1.26 6.22
N ARG A 257 20.07 2.44 6.10
CA ARG A 257 20.80 3.70 5.89
C ARG A 257 21.66 4.05 7.10
N GLU A 258 21.10 3.91 8.30
CA GLU A 258 21.83 4.17 9.56
C GLU A 258 23.04 3.26 9.71
N LEU A 259 22.86 1.95 9.48
CA LEU A 259 23.95 0.98 9.55
C LEU A 259 24.98 1.19 8.44
N ALA A 260 24.57 1.60 7.25
CA ALA A 260 25.48 1.95 6.15
C ALA A 260 26.35 3.16 6.51
N PHE A 261 25.78 4.21 7.13
CA PHE A 261 26.56 5.35 7.60
C PHE A 261 27.54 4.97 8.72
N ILE A 262 27.11 4.14 9.68
CA ILE A 262 27.99 3.65 10.75
C ILE A 262 29.15 2.82 10.17
N GLY A 263 28.87 1.95 9.20
CA GLY A 263 29.89 1.17 8.51
C GLY A 263 30.88 2.02 7.71
N LEU A 264 30.39 3.06 7.02
CA LEU A 264 31.22 3.98 6.24
C LEU A 264 32.13 4.83 7.15
N ASP A 265 31.61 5.35 8.26
CA ASP A 265 32.41 6.11 9.23
C ASP A 265 33.50 5.23 9.86
N GLY A 266 33.17 3.98 10.19
CA GLY A 266 34.17 3.00 10.65
C GLY A 266 35.30 2.75 9.64
N LEU A 267 34.97 2.62 8.35
CA LEU A 267 35.95 2.44 7.28
C LEU A 267 36.84 3.67 7.12
N LEU A 268 36.25 4.88 7.09
CA LEU A 268 36.99 6.13 6.92
C LEU A 268 37.98 6.36 8.07
N ARG A 269 37.57 6.08 9.31
CA ARG A 269 38.46 6.12 10.47
C ARG A 269 39.60 5.11 10.33
N GLY A 270 39.28 3.86 9.94
CA GLY A 270 40.28 2.83 9.68
C GLY A 270 41.30 3.22 8.60
N MET A 271 40.83 3.78 7.48
CA MET A 271 41.69 4.30 6.41
C MET A 271 42.58 5.44 6.90
N GLY A 272 42.05 6.34 7.73
CA GLY A 272 42.81 7.41 8.36
C GLY A 272 43.96 6.90 9.23
N TYR A 273 43.72 5.86 10.04
CA TYR A 273 44.78 5.22 10.84
C TYR A 273 45.87 4.58 9.98
N VAL A 274 45.49 3.86 8.91
CA VAL A 274 46.46 3.24 8.01
C VAL A 274 47.31 4.30 7.28
N ALA A 275 46.68 5.36 6.78
CA ALA A 275 47.39 6.47 6.13
C ALA A 275 48.34 7.17 7.09
N TYR A 276 47.94 7.36 8.35
CA TYR A 276 48.78 7.95 9.39
C TYR A 276 50.00 7.07 9.72
N CYS A 277 49.79 5.75 9.89
CA CYS A 277 50.90 4.80 10.09
C CYS A 277 51.85 4.75 8.88
N ALA A 278 51.32 4.77 7.66
CA ALA A 278 52.14 4.78 6.44
C ALA A 278 52.97 6.08 6.32
N PHE A 279 52.39 7.23 6.66
CA PHE A 279 53.11 8.52 6.66
C PHE A 279 54.24 8.54 7.69
N GLN A 280 54.01 8.00 8.90
CA GLN A 280 55.03 7.90 9.95
C GLN A 280 56.15 6.89 9.63
N LEU A 281 55.87 5.88 8.80
CA LEU A 281 56.90 4.95 8.31
C LEU A 281 57.71 5.51 7.13
N TYR A 282 57.23 6.58 6.49
CA TYR A 282 57.86 7.19 5.33
C TYR A 282 58.82 8.33 5.70
N ILE A 283 58.63 8.95 6.88
CA ILE A 283 59.53 9.97 7.46
C ILE A 283 60.63 9.29 8.27
#